data_AF-A0A3D0ZVU7-F1
#
_entry.id   AF-A0A3D0ZVU7-F1
#
_cell.length_a   1.000
_cell.length_b   1.000
_cell.length_c   1.000
_cell.angle_alpha   90.00
_cell.angle_beta   90.00
_cell.angle_gamma   90.00
#
_symmetry.space_group_name_H-M   'P 1'
#
loop_
_entity.id
_entity.type
_entity.pdbx_description
1 polymer ?
#
loop_
_entity_poly.entity_id
_entity_poly.type
_entity_poly.pdbx_seq_one_letter_code
_entity_poly.pdbx_strand_id
1 'polypeptide(L)'
;DPVPYGLARIPLAGETRGNLAAGGSGVGRELTDRDRFICEQLSPTLKEKGLYFVGIDVIGDYLTEINVTCPTCIRELDAAFNLDIASDFMQFIEDEIFSH
;
A
#
# COMPACT_ATOMS: atom_id res chain seq x y z
N ASP A 1 1.84 9.15 -6.44
CA ASP A 1 2.18 7.88 -7.13
C ASP A 1 2.32 6.78 -6.11
N PRO A 2 2.21 5.48 -6.47
CA PRO A 2 2.34 4.41 -5.48
C PRO A 2 3.77 4.33 -4.95
N VAL A 3 3.92 3.96 -3.67
CA VAL A 3 5.20 3.53 -3.11
C VAL A 3 5.73 2.36 -3.96
N PRO A 4 7.01 2.32 -4.37
CA PRO A 4 7.51 1.35 -5.34
C PRO A 4 7.59 -0.10 -4.82
N TYR A 5 7.18 -0.34 -3.57
CA TYR A 5 7.20 -1.63 -2.90
C TYR A 5 5.83 -1.94 -2.28
N GLY A 6 5.51 -3.23 -2.19
CA GLY A 6 4.34 -3.75 -1.49
C GLY A 6 4.73 -4.81 -0.46
N LEU A 7 3.87 -5.06 0.51
CA LEU A 7 4.09 -6.08 1.53
C LEU A 7 3.30 -7.34 1.19
N ALA A 8 3.98 -8.38 0.73
CA ALA A 8 3.37 -9.69 0.53
C ALA A 8 3.10 -10.34 1.89
N ARG A 9 1.83 -10.63 2.17
CA ARG A 9 1.43 -11.31 3.41
C ARG A 9 1.29 -12.80 3.16
N ILE A 10 2.17 -13.60 3.76
CA ILE A 10 2.23 -15.05 3.56
C ILE A 10 1.47 -15.74 4.71
N PRO A 11 0.43 -16.54 4.43
CA PRO A 11 -0.27 -17.33 5.45
C PRO A 11 0.67 -18.35 6.11
N LEU A 12 0.39 -18.68 7.37
CA LEU A 12 1.00 -19.84 8.03
C LEU A 12 0.53 -21.14 7.37
N ALA A 13 1.39 -22.16 7.39
CA ALA A 13 1.05 -23.48 6.87
C ALA A 13 -0.19 -24.05 7.59
N GLY A 14 -1.26 -24.29 6.85
CA GLY A 14 -2.54 -24.77 7.40
C GLY A 14 -3.59 -23.67 7.61
N GLU A 15 -3.27 -22.40 7.42
CA GLU A 15 -4.24 -21.30 7.41
C GLU A 15 -4.48 -20.74 6.01
N THR A 16 -5.74 -20.45 5.69
CA THR A 16 -6.12 -19.86 4.39
C THR A 16 -6.03 -18.33 4.37
N ARG A 17 -5.90 -17.70 5.55
CA ARG A 17 -5.90 -16.23 5.69
C ARG A 17 -4.47 -15.72 5.85
N GLY A 18 -4.05 -14.82 4.98
CA GLY A 18 -2.74 -14.16 5.05
C GLY A 18 -2.69 -12.93 5.96
N ASN A 19 -3.61 -12.76 6.91
CA ASN A 19 -3.61 -11.53 7.72
C ASN A 19 -2.45 -11.55 8.72
N LEU A 20 -1.69 -10.45 8.79
CA LEU A 20 -0.56 -10.28 9.73
C LEU A 20 -0.99 -10.48 11.19
N ALA A 21 -2.22 -10.08 11.52
CA ALA A 21 -2.81 -10.26 12.85
C ALA A 21 -3.04 -11.73 13.25
N ALA A 22 -3.03 -12.67 12.30
CA ALA A 22 -3.14 -14.11 12.53
C ALA A 22 -1.78 -14.83 12.59
N GLY A 23 -0.66 -14.09 12.60
CA GLY A 23 0.69 -14.66 12.64
C GLY A 23 1.32 -14.92 11.27
N GLY A 24 0.70 -14.44 10.19
CA GLY A 24 1.32 -14.44 8.86
C GLY A 24 2.56 -13.55 8.81
N SER A 25 3.55 -13.92 8.01
CA SER A 25 4.77 -13.12 7.81
C SER A 25 4.58 -12.10 6.70
N GLY A 26 4.98 -10.85 6.92
CA GLY A 26 5.08 -9.82 5.90
C GLY A 26 6.45 -9.81 5.25
N VAL A 27 6.51 -9.91 3.92
CA VAL A 27 7.75 -9.81 3.14
C VAL A 27 7.62 -8.64 2.18
N GLY A 28 8.49 -7.64 2.34
CA GLY A 28 8.58 -6.53 1.40
C GLY A 28 9.04 -7.03 0.03
N ARG A 29 8.39 -6.57 -1.04
CA ARG A 29 8.79 -6.85 -2.43
C ARG A 29 8.57 -5.63 -3.31
N GLU A 30 9.31 -5.55 -4.41
CA GLU A 30 9.04 -4.57 -5.46
C GLU A 30 7.65 -4.80 -6.07
N LEU A 31 6.99 -3.70 -6.44
CA LEU A 31 5.75 -3.77 -7.20
C LEU A 31 6.02 -4.36 -8.59
N THR A 32 5.24 -5.37 -8.95
CA THR A 32 5.24 -5.93 -10.30
C THR A 32 4.62 -4.95 -11.30
N ASP A 33 4.83 -5.19 -12.60
CA ASP A 33 4.17 -4.42 -13.66
C ASP A 33 2.64 -4.46 -13.52
N ARG A 34 2.11 -5.59 -13.03
CA ARG A 34 0.68 -5.75 -12.81
C ARG A 34 0.18 -4.89 -11.64
N ASP A 35 0.93 -4.85 -10.54
CA ASP A 35 0.61 -3.99 -9.39
C ASP A 35 0.62 -2.52 -9.80
N ARG A 36 1.65 -2.10 -10.56
CA ARG A 36 1.78 -0.73 -11.09
C ARG A 36 0.61 -0.38 -12.00
N PHE A 37 0.26 -1.27 -12.92
CA PHE A 37 -0.91 -1.09 -13.78
C PHE A 37 -2.19 -0.89 -12.97
N ILE A 38 -2.44 -1.69 -11.94
CA ILE A 38 -3.62 -1.52 -11.07
C ILE A 38 -3.61 -0.14 -10.42
N CYS A 39 -2.48 0.27 -9.83
CA CYS A 39 -2.33 1.59 -9.23
C CYS A 39 -2.58 2.73 -10.23
N GLU A 40 -2.08 2.61 -11.47
CA GLU A 40 -2.31 3.59 -12.54
C GLU A 40 -3.79 3.71 -12.90
N GLN A 41 -4.53 2.60 -12.97
CA GLN A 41 -5.97 2.63 -13.25
C GLN A 41 -6.77 3.28 -12.12
N LEU A 42 -6.38 3.07 -10.86
CA LEU A 42 -7.12 3.58 -9.70
C LEU A 42 -6.79 5.03 -9.35
N SER A 43 -5.54 5.46 -9.57
CA SER A 43 -5.01 6.75 -9.09
C SER A 43 -5.86 7.97 -9.49
N PRO A 44 -6.34 8.13 -10.74
CA PRO A 44 -7.12 9.32 -11.13
C PRO A 44 -8.39 9.47 -10.29
N THR A 45 -9.16 8.39 -10.15
CA THR A 45 -10.42 8.38 -9.39
C THR A 45 -10.20 8.60 -7.90
N LEU A 46 -9.13 8.04 -7.33
CA LEU A 46 -8.80 8.24 -5.92
C LEU A 46 -8.40 9.69 -5.63
N LYS A 47 -7.57 10.28 -6.48
CA LYS A 47 -7.18 11.70 -6.39
C LYS A 47 -8.39 12.63 -6.52
N GLU A 48 -9.28 12.39 -7.47
CA GLU A 48 -10.53 13.17 -7.62
C GLU A 48 -11.40 13.15 -6.35
N LYS A 49 -11.37 12.03 -5.61
CA LYS A 49 -12.11 11.87 -4.35
C LYS A 49 -11.37 12.37 -3.11
N GLY A 50 -10.17 12.95 -3.26
CA GLY A 50 -9.34 13.37 -2.14
C GLY A 50 -8.76 12.23 -1.31
N LEU A 51 -8.67 11.02 -1.87
CA LEU A 51 -8.15 9.83 -1.22
C LEU A 51 -6.66 9.68 -1.55
N TYR A 52 -5.82 10.38 -0.80
CA TYR A 52 -4.37 10.46 -1.06
C TYR A 52 -3.55 9.39 -0.33
N PHE A 53 -4.10 8.77 0.72
CA PHE A 53 -3.46 7.70 1.48
C PHE A 53 -4.37 6.47 1.50
N VAL A 54 -4.05 5.49 0.66
CA VAL A 54 -4.86 4.29 0.44
C VAL A 54 -3.99 3.04 0.43
N GLY A 55 -4.55 1.92 0.89
CA GLY A 55 -3.97 0.59 0.75
C GLY A 55 -4.67 -0.16 -0.37
N ILE A 56 -3.90 -0.76 -1.28
CA ILE A 56 -4.43 -1.56 -2.38
C ILE A 56 -4.05 -3.03 -2.15
N ASP A 57 -5.07 -3.88 -1.99
CA ASP A 57 -4.87 -5.30 -1.74
C ASP A 57 -5.05 -6.09 -3.04
N VAL A 58 -4.02 -6.87 -3.37
CA VAL A 58 -3.94 -7.68 -4.59
C VAL A 58 -3.65 -9.13 -4.23
N ILE A 59 -4.35 -10.07 -4.88
CA ILE A 59 -4.07 -11.50 -4.82
C ILE A 59 -3.85 -12.01 -6.25
N GLY A 60 -2.64 -12.51 -6.52
CA GLY A 60 -2.22 -12.82 -7.89
C GLY A 60 -2.21 -11.53 -8.74
N ASP A 61 -2.99 -11.52 -9.82
CA ASP A 61 -3.09 -10.38 -10.75
C ASP A 61 -4.36 -9.53 -10.56
N TYR A 62 -5.10 -9.79 -9.47
CA TYR A 62 -6.44 -9.26 -9.26
C TYR A 62 -6.50 -8.37 -8.02
N LEU A 63 -7.06 -7.18 -8.21
CA LEU A 63 -7.47 -6.28 -7.14
C LEU A 63 -8.60 -6.95 -6.35
N THR A 64 -8.46 -7.01 -5.03
CA THR A 64 -9.48 -7.58 -4.14
C THR A 64 -10.12 -6.53 -3.23
N GLU A 65 -9.37 -5.53 -2.77
CA GLU A 65 -9.86 -4.51 -1.84
C GLU A 65 -9.10 -3.18 -1.99
N ILE A 66 -9.79 -2.07 -1.70
CA ILE A 66 -9.22 -0.73 -1.60
C ILE A 66 -9.50 -0.22 -0.17
N ASN A 67 -8.45 -0.14 0.65
CA ASN A 67 -8.51 0.30 2.03
C ASN A 67 -8.28 1.81 2.13
N VAL A 68 -9.35 2.55 2.45
CA VAL A 68 -9.35 4.03 2.44
C VAL A 68 -9.44 4.66 3.83
N THR A 69 -9.63 3.86 4.88
CA THR A 69 -9.89 4.35 6.25
C THR A 69 -8.64 4.37 7.12
N CYS A 70 -7.98 3.23 7.26
CA CYS A 70 -6.77 3.08 8.06
C CYS A 70 -5.84 2.05 7.39
N PRO A 71 -5.24 2.37 6.23
CA PRO A 71 -4.28 1.49 5.60
C PRO A 71 -3.02 1.36 6.48
N THR A 72 -2.48 0.14 6.55
CA THR A 72 -1.36 -0.24 7.44
C THR A 72 -0.12 -0.64 6.64
N CYS A 73 0.83 -1.37 7.22
CA CYS A 73 2.03 -1.93 6.57
C CYS A 73 3.16 -0.95 6.25
N ILE A 74 3.04 0.35 6.58
CA ILE A 74 4.10 1.33 6.31
C ILE A 74 5.39 1.03 7.09
N ARG A 75 5.29 0.56 8.35
CA ARG A 75 6.46 0.35 9.20
C ARG A 75 7.30 -0.83 8.73
N GLU A 76 6.63 -1.87 8.25
CA GLU A 76 7.24 -3.04 7.67
C GLU A 76 7.97 -2.68 6.35
N LEU A 77 7.37 -1.83 5.52
CA LEU A 77 8.00 -1.35 4.29
C LEU A 77 9.16 -0.39 4.56
N ASP A 78 8.99 0.56 5.48
CA ASP A 78 10.06 1.46 5.93
C ASP A 78 11.27 0.66 6.40
N ALA A 79 11.06 -0.37 7.23
CA ALA A 79 12.13 -1.23 7.72
C ALA A 79 12.77 -2.10 6.64
N ALA A 80 11.98 -2.64 5.70
CA ALA A 80 12.48 -3.53 4.65
C ALA A 80 13.31 -2.80 3.57
N PHE A 81 12.96 -1.55 3.27
CA PHE A 81 13.54 -0.80 2.14
C PHE A 81 14.19 0.52 2.53
N ASN A 82 14.34 0.80 3.84
CA ASN A 82 14.89 2.05 4.36
C ASN A 82 14.15 3.28 3.80
N LEU A 83 12.82 3.26 3.91
CA LEU A 83 11.92 4.33 3.46
C LEU A 83 11.41 5.15 4.66
N ASP A 84 10.76 6.27 4.36
CA ASP A 84 9.98 7.04 5.33
C ASP A 84 8.66 7.50 4.70
N ILE A 85 7.75 6.53 4.50
CA ILE A 85 6.47 6.76 3.81
C ILE A 85 5.61 7.78 4.57
N ALA A 86 5.73 7.82 5.91
CA ALA A 86 4.99 8.77 6.74
C ALA A 86 5.44 10.20 6.49
N SER A 87 6.76 10.45 6.46
CA SER A 87 7.30 11.77 6.17
C SER A 87 6.98 12.21 4.75
N ASP A 88 7.07 11.32 3.76
CA ASP A 88 6.68 11.60 2.37
C ASP A 88 5.21 12.05 2.27
N PHE A 89 4.32 11.40 3.02
CA PHE A 89 2.90 11.77 3.03
C PHE A 89 2.64 13.10 3.75
N MET A 90 3.35 13.37 4.86
CA MET A 90 3.26 14.66 5.54
C MET A 90 3.75 15.81 4.66
N GLN A 91 4.86 15.62 3.94
CA GLN A 91 5.37 16.58 2.97
C GLN A 91 4.33 16.87 1.87
N PHE A 92 3.70 15.83 1.34
CA PHE A 92 2.59 15.99 0.38
C PHE A 92 1.44 16.83 0.95
N ILE A 93 1.04 16.60 2.21
CA ILE A 93 -0.01 17.40 2.86
C ILE A 93 0.40 18.87 2.94
N GLU A 94 1.64 19.16 3.35
CA GLU A 94 2.16 20.54 3.45
C GLU A 94 2.18 21.23 2.08
N ASP A 95 2.70 20.56 1.05
CA ASP A 95 2.93 21.14 -0.27
C ASP A 95 1.66 21.27 -1.11
N GLU A 96 0.76 20.28 -1.04
CA GLU A 96 -0.38 20.19 -1.98
C GLU A 96 -1.73 20.52 -1.32
N ILE A 97 -1.86 20.30 -0.01
CA ILE A 97 -3.13 20.53 0.70
C ILE A 97 -3.13 21.87 1.44
N PHE A 98 -2.00 22.24 2.07
CA PHE A 98 -1.93 23.47 2.88
C PHE A 98 -1.28 24.66 2.18
N SER A 99 -0.57 24.46 1.07
CA SER A 99 0.00 25.57 0.28
C SER A 99 -1.02 26.26 -0.65
N HIS A 100 -2.32 26.01 -0.44
CA HIS A 100 -3.45 26.62 -1.13
C HIS A 100 -4.35 27.41 -0.17
#